data_AF-A0A7V9RNK0-F1
#
_entry.id   AF-A0A7V9RNK0-F1
#
_cell.length_a   1.000
_cell.length_b   1.000
_cell.length_c   1.000
_cell.angle_alpha   90.00
_cell.angle_beta   90.00
_cell.angle_gamma   90.00
#
_symmetry.space_group_name_H-M   'P 1'
#
loop_
_entity.id
_entity.type
_entity.pdbx_description
1 polymer ?
#
loop_
_entity_poly.entity_id
_entity_poly.type
_entity_poly.pdbx_seq_one_letter_code
_entity_poly.pdbx_strand_id
1 'polypeptide(L)'
;MFGTSKDQPGRLGQPITVRGVQVSTGDLVVADTDGIVILPRAEAAAIIQRADQRAHHEERVITGLRAGHTTVQLYGLLPPDDNAQEKRSASPES
;
A
#
# COMPACT_ATOMS: atom_id res chain seq x y z
N MET A 1 40.27 17.33 -2.09
CA MET A 1 39.33 16.45 -1.35
C MET A 1 38.32 17.37 -0.68
N PHE A 2 37.08 17.40 -1.16
CA PHE A 2 36.02 18.21 -0.55
C PHE A 2 35.23 17.35 0.43
N GLY A 3 35.26 17.73 1.70
CA GLY A 3 34.45 17.15 2.76
C GLY A 3 33.46 18.18 3.30
N THR A 4 32.62 17.77 4.24
CA THR A 4 31.74 18.70 4.95
C THR A 4 32.56 19.53 5.95
N SER A 5 32.28 20.83 6.02
CA SER A 5 32.81 21.73 7.07
C SER A 5 31.78 21.86 8.20
N LYS A 6 32.25 22.18 9.41
CA LYS A 6 31.42 22.40 10.62
C LYS A 6 31.29 23.87 11.00
N ASP A 7 31.69 24.78 10.10
CA ASP A 7 31.83 26.20 10.41
C ASP A 7 30.49 26.96 10.44
N GLN A 8 29.42 26.33 9.94
CA GLN A 8 28.07 26.91 9.95
C GLN A 8 27.16 26.19 10.94
N PRO A 9 26.56 26.92 11.90
CA PRO A 9 25.52 26.35 12.75
C PRO A 9 24.27 26.06 11.93
N GLY A 10 23.75 24.84 12.05
CA GLY A 10 22.49 24.42 11.44
C GLY A 10 21.27 24.89 12.21
N ARG A 11 20.09 24.72 11.60
CA ARG A 11 18.80 24.95 12.26
C ARG A 11 18.15 23.60 12.57
N LEU A 12 17.74 23.40 13.81
CA LEU A 12 17.00 22.21 14.24
C LEU A 12 15.51 22.48 14.23
N GLY A 13 14.73 21.44 13.99
CA GLY A 13 13.28 21.49 14.08
C GLY A 13 12.55 22.27 12.98
N GLN A 14 13.29 22.81 12.01
CA GLN A 14 12.70 23.51 10.87
C GLN A 14 12.24 22.51 9.80
N PRO A 15 11.12 22.77 9.11
CA PRO A 15 10.75 21.99 7.94
C PRO A 15 11.85 22.00 6.89
N ILE A 16 12.10 20.85 6.28
CA ILE A 16 13.03 20.68 5.17
C ILE A 16 12.33 20.06 3.98
N THR A 17 12.94 20.17 2.80
CA THR A 17 12.46 19.49 1.59
C THR A 17 13.53 18.52 1.10
N VAL A 18 13.15 17.25 0.95
CA VAL A 18 14.01 16.18 0.44
C VAL A 18 13.39 15.62 -0.83
N ARG A 19 14.07 15.75 -1.97
CA ARG A 19 13.57 15.30 -3.29
C ARG A 19 12.15 15.79 -3.62
N GLY A 20 11.82 17.01 -3.20
CA GLY A 20 10.50 17.62 -3.42
C GLY A 20 9.44 17.28 -2.37
N VAL A 21 9.75 16.41 -1.40
CA VAL A 21 8.84 16.06 -0.30
C VAL A 21 9.17 16.93 0.92
N GLN A 22 8.18 17.63 1.45
CA GLN A 22 8.32 18.39 2.68
C GLN A 22 8.28 17.47 3.90
N VAL A 23 9.21 17.66 4.82
CA VAL A 23 9.31 16.92 6.08
C VAL A 23 9.34 17.94 7.22
N SER A 24 8.39 17.83 8.14
CA SER A 24 8.31 18.67 9.32
C SER A 24 8.62 17.88 10.59
N THR A 25 9.02 18.59 11.63
CA THR A 25 9.24 18.00 12.94
C THR A 25 7.96 17.34 13.45
N GLY A 26 8.04 16.06 13.77
CA GLY A 26 6.92 15.26 14.29
C GLY A 26 6.16 14.48 13.23
N ASP A 27 6.50 14.60 11.95
CA ASP A 27 6.02 13.68 10.92
C ASP A 27 6.59 12.27 11.13
N LEU A 28 5.83 11.26 10.74
CA LEU A 28 6.27 9.87 10.82
C LEU A 28 7.00 9.51 9.53
N VAL A 29 8.22 9.01 9.65
CA VAL A 29 9.06 8.58 8.54
C VAL A 29 9.20 7.07 8.57
N VAL A 30 8.86 6.41 7.47
CA VAL A 30 9.01 4.95 7.29
C VAL A 30 9.95 4.72 6.11
N ALA A 31 10.89 3.79 6.25
CA ALA A 31 11.85 3.46 5.22
C ALA A 31 12.10 1.95 5.18
N ASP A 32 12.10 1.39 3.98
CA ASP A 32 12.42 -0.01 3.71
C ASP A 32 13.36 -0.13 2.50
N THR A 33 13.42 -1.32 1.88
CA THR A 33 14.25 -1.57 0.70
C THR A 33 13.72 -0.95 -0.58
N ASP A 34 12.44 -0.62 -0.64
CA ASP A 34 11.78 -0.07 -1.83
C ASP A 34 11.82 1.46 -1.81
N GLY A 35 11.72 2.08 -0.62
CA GLY A 35 11.84 3.52 -0.50
C GLY A 35 11.57 4.11 0.87
N ILE A 36 11.27 5.41 0.87
CA ILE A 36 10.99 6.22 2.06
C ILE A 36 9.65 6.91 1.87
N VAL A 37 8.80 6.84 2.89
CA VAL A 37 7.49 7.50 2.93
C VAL A 37 7.43 8.43 4.15
N ILE A 38 6.90 9.64 3.92
CA ILE A 38 6.69 10.65 4.95
C ILE A 38 5.19 10.78 5.18
N LEU A 39 4.75 10.57 6.42
CA LEU A 39 3.36 10.71 6.83
C LEU A 39 3.21 11.98 7.68
N PRO A 40 2.43 12.97 7.21
CA PRO A 40 2.13 14.15 8.01
C PRO A 40 1.53 13.74 9.36
N ARG A 41 2.02 14.34 10.45
CA ARG A 41 1.60 13.98 11.82
C ARG A 41 0.08 13.93 12.00
N ALA A 42 -0.64 14.89 11.42
CA ALA A 42 -2.09 15.02 11.54
C ALA A 42 -2.86 13.88 10.85
N GLU A 43 -2.27 13.25 9.84
CA GLU A 43 -2.91 12.24 8.99
C GLU A 43 -2.41 10.82 9.29
N ALA A 44 -1.28 10.69 9.99
CA ALA A 44 -0.61 9.43 10.23
C ALA A 44 -1.56 8.32 10.74
N ALA A 45 -2.40 8.61 11.73
CA ALA A 45 -3.34 7.62 12.28
C ALA A 45 -4.33 7.08 11.23
N ALA A 46 -4.89 7.97 10.40
CA ALA A 46 -5.84 7.57 9.36
C ALA A 46 -5.15 6.80 8.23
N ILE A 47 -3.93 7.18 7.87
CA ILE A 47 -3.14 6.48 6.86
C ILE A 47 -2.77 5.06 7.35
N ILE A 48 -2.34 4.91 8.61
CA ILE A 48 -2.01 3.61 9.20
C ILE A 48 -3.23 2.68 9.16
N GLN A 49 -4.42 3.16 9.56
CA GLN A 49 -5.65 2.36 9.48
C GLN A 49 -5.96 1.88 8.05
N ARG A 50 -5.75 2.73 7.04
CA ARG A 50 -5.93 2.35 5.63
C ARG A 50 -4.85 1.36 5.17
N ALA A 51 -3.62 1.51 5.66
CA ALA A 51 -2.52 0.58 5.37
C ALA A 51 -2.81 -0.81 5.92
N ASP A 52 -3.33 -0.92 7.15
CA ASP A 52 -3.74 -2.20 7.74
C ASP A 52 -4.82 -2.89 6.91
N GLN A 53 -5.85 -2.13 6.50
CA GLN A 53 -6.91 -2.64 5.62
C GLN A 53 -6.35 -3.14 4.29
N ARG A 54 -5.37 -2.43 3.72
CA ARG A 54 -4.69 -2.83 2.49
C ARG A 54 -3.88 -4.10 2.68
N ALA A 55 -3.11 -4.22 3.77
CA ALA A 55 -2.33 -5.42 4.08
C ALA A 55 -3.21 -6.66 4.21
N HIS A 56 -4.35 -6.56 4.91
CA HIS A 56 -5.32 -7.65 5.00
C HIS A 56 -5.95 -8.01 3.64
N HIS A 57 -6.18 -7.03 2.77
CA HIS A 57 -6.65 -7.31 1.41
C HIS A 57 -5.58 -8.06 0.60
N GLU A 58 -4.32 -7.64 0.66
CA GLU A 58 -3.21 -8.28 -0.03
C GLU A 58 -2.99 -9.72 0.47
N GLU A 59 -3.10 -9.97 1.77
CA GLU A 59 -3.00 -11.31 2.33
C GLU A 59 -4.07 -12.26 1.77
N ARG A 60 -5.32 -11.79 1.62
CA ARG A 60 -6.40 -12.55 0.98
C ARG A 60 -6.10 -12.85 -0.48
N VAL A 61 -5.59 -11.85 -1.22
CA VAL A 61 -5.20 -12.03 -2.62
C VAL A 61 -4.07 -13.06 -2.73
N ILE A 62 -3.02 -12.95 -1.90
CA ILE A 62 -1.89 -13.89 -1.88
C ILE A 62 -2.38 -15.31 -1.57
N THR A 63 -3.26 -15.47 -0.59
CA THR A 63 -3.86 -16.76 -0.24
C THR A 63 -4.64 -17.35 -1.43
N GLY A 64 -5.45 -16.53 -2.10
CA GLY A 64 -6.20 -16.96 -3.29
C GLY A 64 -5.30 -17.37 -4.46
N LEU A 65 -4.22 -16.62 -4.71
CA LEU A 65 -3.23 -16.95 -5.72
C LEU A 65 -2.55 -18.29 -5.41
N ARG A 66 -2.17 -18.52 -4.15
CA ARG A 66 -1.58 -19.81 -3.70
C ARG A 66 -2.56 -20.97 -3.83
N ALA A 67 -3.86 -20.72 -3.73
CA ALA A 67 -4.91 -21.72 -3.96
C ALA A 67 -5.21 -21.98 -5.45
N GLY A 68 -4.53 -21.29 -6.38
CA GLY A 68 -4.66 -21.49 -7.82
C GLY A 68 -5.68 -20.58 -8.50
N HIS A 69 -6.24 -19.58 -7.81
CA HIS A 69 -7.05 -18.55 -8.45
C HIS A 69 -6.17 -17.60 -9.26
N THR A 70 -6.73 -17.04 -10.33
CA THR A 70 -6.06 -16.00 -11.11
C THR A 70 -6.33 -14.61 -10.51
N THR A 71 -5.42 -13.66 -10.75
CA THR A 71 -5.60 -12.26 -10.37
C THR A 71 -6.91 -11.67 -10.93
N VAL A 72 -7.30 -12.05 -12.16
CA VAL A 72 -8.53 -11.58 -12.81
C VAL A 72 -9.78 -12.00 -12.01
N GLN A 73 -9.81 -13.23 -11.50
CA GLN A 73 -10.88 -13.72 -10.64
C GLN A 73 -10.92 -13.01 -9.28
N LEU A 74 -9.75 -12.83 -8.64
CA LEU A 74 -9.65 -12.26 -7.30
C LEU A 74 -10.00 -10.78 -7.25
N TYR A 75 -9.72 -10.04 -8.32
CA TYR A 75 -10.07 -8.62 -8.44
C TYR A 75 -11.41 -8.39 -9.14
N GLY A 76 -12.15 -9.46 -9.51
CA GLY A 76 -13.46 -9.35 -10.16
C GLY A 76 -13.40 -8.65 -11.53
N LEU A 77 -12.29 -8.84 -12.25
CA LEU A 77 -12.05 -8.21 -13.56
C LEU A 77 -12.56 -9.06 -14.73
N LEU A 78 -13.19 -10.20 -14.45
CA LEU A 78 -13.91 -10.94 -15.46
C LEU A 78 -15.18 -10.16 -15.84
N PRO A 79 -15.55 -10.12 -17.13
CA PRO A 79 -16.91 -9.76 -17.48
C PRO A 79 -17.87 -10.70 -16.71
N PRO A 80 -19.05 -10.22 -16.28
CA PRO A 80 -20.03 -11.07 -15.62
C PRO A 80 -20.28 -12.31 -16.50
N ASP A 81 -20.17 -13.50 -15.92
CA ASP A 81 -20.33 -14.75 -16.64
C ASP A 81 -21.75 -14.84 -17.24
N ASP A 82 -21.88 -14.71 -18.56
CA ASP A 82 -23.16 -14.92 -19.28
C ASP A 82 -23.73 -16.35 -19.06
N ASN A 83 -22.88 -17.30 -18.65
CA ASN A 83 -23.25 -18.71 -18.46
C ASN A 83 -23.56 -19.11 -17.00
N ALA A 84 -23.72 -18.16 -16.07
CA ALA A 84 -24.12 -18.46 -14.68
C ALA A 84 -25.52 -19.10 -14.56
N GLN A 85 -26.35 -19.03 -15.60
CA GLN A 85 -27.67 -19.66 -15.63
C GLN A 85 -27.63 -21.15 -16.03
N GLU A 86 -26.60 -21.61 -16.74
CA GLU A 86 -26.58 -22.97 -17.31
C GLU A 86 -26.14 -24.06 -16.31
N LYS A 87 -25.49 -23.68 -15.20
CA LYS A 87 -25.09 -24.62 -14.13
C LYS A 87 -26.11 -24.77 -13.00
N ARG A 88 -27.20 -23.99 -12.99
CA ARG A 88 -28.31 -24.13 -12.02
C ARG A 88 -29.46 -24.99 -12.55
N SER A 89 -29.49 -25.30 -13.84
CA SER A 89 -30.49 -26.13 -14.51
C SER A 89 -30.05 -27.58 -14.73
N ALA A 90 -28.82 -27.96 -14.36
CA ALA A 90 -28.34 -29.35 -14.40
C ALA A 90 -28.36 -30.00 -13.00
N SER A 91 -29.55 -30.08 -12.41
CA SER A 91 -29.98 -31.22 -11.59
C SER A 91 -31.51 -31.20 -11.64
N PRO A 92 -32.15 -32.21 -12.23
CA PRO A 92 -32.30 -33.51 -11.56
C PRO A 92 -32.13 -34.72 -12.49
N GLU A 93 -31.67 -35.85 -11.96
CA GLU A 93 -32.40 -37.13 -11.94
C GLU A 93 -31.47 -38.32 -11.66
N SER A 94 -31.93 -39.12 -10.68
CA SER A 94 -31.45 -40.44 -10.18
C SER A 94 -30.36 -40.42 -9.12
#